data_AF-A0A7V8IQ74-F1
#
_entry.id   AF-A0A7V8IQ74-F1
#
_cell.length_a   1.000
_cell.length_b   1.000
_cell.length_c   1.000
_cell.angle_alpha   90.00
_cell.angle_beta   90.00
_cell.angle_gamma   90.00
#
_symmetry.space_group_name_H-M   'P 1'
#
loop_
_entity.id
_entity.type
_entity.pdbx_description
1 polymer ?
#
loop_
_entity_poly.entity_id
_entity_poly.type
_entity_poly.pdbx_seq_one_letter_code
_entity_poly.pdbx_strand_id
1 'polypeptide(L)'
;MKQISPALFLIACMLFLAVQPGLSHADGLRSHAQFHQPFQLLPKVADDDPYSLYFPFEVTRAGRIRVYIEQTGLVPGTGAPGRVILVDARMFDGLDLATWKKWILKINKYNPAEWVAGDEIRGAVKYIRNTLNDILGKEDKPPKWLHGRQDLSKTIPLVYDVDDDELRKTGGRYLVWLRNPSARQYNGNVIITYPGDDWNVAPELEKTYPHKPDLAVDNIRLDGNNQVVVTLANHGWGLHKVRWNQQGDRAIYLQLQLDGNKWGGATLAEMDPQKQLSSGKSSITYNTGLVLTQPARVTAVIDSNLVVAEDNDRNNRRTESLELNDGRRHKRQPEGQPSSTGGVGQVPAELPDLAVTDIFADTRKRVAIRVANNGGSLPEGAWTGEPNIQLRLLMNGRSWAYVPLNMLDPRRDLRQKGSSVVYTTDLVVRNQVEITAIIDEMGQLQESNENNNTLIRSLAP
;
A
#
# COMPACT_ATOMS: atom_id res chain seq x y z
N MET A 1 -49.63 -50.07 -18.43
CA MET A 1 -50.03 -48.76 -17.87
C MET A 1 -49.81 -48.79 -16.35
N LYS A 2 -48.80 -48.07 -15.85
CA LYS A 2 -48.75 -47.60 -14.46
C LYS A 2 -48.46 -46.10 -14.55
N GLN A 3 -49.46 -45.30 -14.22
CA GLN A 3 -49.39 -43.84 -14.20
C GLN A 3 -48.40 -43.42 -13.12
N ILE A 4 -47.29 -42.82 -13.55
CA ILE A 4 -46.40 -42.08 -12.66
C ILE A 4 -47.07 -40.72 -12.43
N SER A 5 -47.32 -40.40 -11.16
CA SER A 5 -47.97 -39.16 -10.73
C SER A 5 -47.16 -37.92 -11.17
N PRO A 6 -47.81 -36.88 -11.75
CA PRO A 6 -47.15 -35.64 -12.14
C PRO A 6 -46.60 -34.83 -10.95
N ALA A 7 -46.95 -35.20 -9.71
CA ALA A 7 -46.45 -34.53 -8.51
C ALA A 7 -44.98 -34.87 -8.19
N LEU A 8 -44.44 -36.00 -8.67
CA LEU A 8 -43.03 -36.37 -8.41
C LEU A 8 -42.03 -35.67 -9.34
N PHE A 9 -42.48 -35.18 -10.50
CA PHE A 9 -41.60 -34.49 -11.46
C PHE A 9 -41.36 -33.02 -11.08
N LEU A 10 -42.31 -32.41 -10.37
CA LEU A 10 -42.21 -31.02 -9.89
C LEU A 10 -41.28 -30.86 -8.68
N ILE A 11 -41.13 -31.89 -7.84
CA ILE A 11 -40.21 -31.85 -6.69
C ILE A 11 -38.75 -32.07 -7.14
N ALA A 12 -38.52 -32.82 -8.22
CA ALA A 12 -37.18 -32.98 -8.80
C ALA A 12 -36.69 -31.72 -9.55
N CYS A 13 -37.60 -30.93 -10.14
CA CYS A 13 -37.24 -29.67 -10.81
C CYS A 13 -37.11 -28.46 -9.87
N MET A 14 -37.73 -28.47 -8.68
CA MET A 14 -37.53 -27.40 -7.69
C MET A 14 -36.29 -27.58 -6.80
N LEU A 15 -35.71 -28.78 -6.74
CA LEU A 15 -34.42 -29.00 -6.04
C LEU A 15 -33.18 -28.72 -6.90
N PHE A 16 -33.35 -28.33 -8.16
CA PHE A 16 -32.25 -28.05 -9.09
C PHE A 16 -31.96 -26.55 -9.31
N LEU A 17 -32.61 -25.64 -8.57
CA LEU A 17 -32.55 -24.19 -8.82
C LEU A 17 -31.82 -23.34 -7.76
N ALA A 18 -31.09 -23.91 -6.79
CA ALA A 18 -30.42 -23.08 -5.78
C ALA A 18 -29.07 -23.62 -5.28
N VAL A 19 -28.29 -24.29 -6.14
CA VAL A 19 -26.86 -24.45 -5.87
C VAL A 19 -26.11 -24.04 -7.13
N GLN A 20 -26.02 -22.73 -7.36
CA GLN A 20 -24.83 -22.26 -8.07
C GLN A 20 -23.64 -22.68 -7.20
N PRO A 21 -22.61 -23.34 -7.76
CA PRO A 21 -21.34 -23.42 -7.07
C PRO A 21 -20.83 -21.99 -6.98
N GLY A 22 -21.23 -21.28 -5.93
CA GLY A 22 -20.51 -20.11 -5.46
C GLY A 22 -19.07 -20.58 -5.36
N LEU A 23 -18.22 -20.00 -6.19
CA LEU A 23 -16.78 -20.19 -6.18
C LEU A 23 -16.33 -19.96 -4.73
N SER A 24 -16.26 -21.04 -3.96
CA SER A 24 -15.69 -21.08 -2.62
C SER A 24 -14.18 -21.07 -2.80
N HIS A 25 -13.71 -19.97 -3.37
CA HIS A 25 -12.31 -19.61 -3.55
C HIS A 25 -11.80 -18.77 -2.36
N ALA A 26 -12.63 -18.61 -1.32
CA ALA A 26 -12.52 -17.54 -0.35
C ALA A 26 -11.32 -17.65 0.62
N ASP A 27 -10.83 -18.85 0.95
CA ASP A 27 -9.80 -18.97 2.00
C ASP A 27 -8.36 -18.86 1.48
N GLY A 28 -8.11 -19.24 0.23
CA GLY A 28 -6.80 -19.03 -0.40
C GLY A 28 -6.57 -17.60 -0.86
N LEU A 29 -7.65 -16.86 -1.16
CA LEU A 29 -7.56 -15.53 -1.78
C LEU A 29 -7.31 -14.38 -0.79
N ARG A 30 -7.59 -14.54 0.51
CA ARG A 30 -7.59 -13.44 1.49
C ARG A 30 -6.21 -12.99 2.00
N SER A 31 -5.14 -13.62 1.55
CA SER A 31 -3.77 -13.30 1.98
C SER A 31 -2.81 -12.98 0.82
N HIS A 32 -3.31 -13.04 -0.42
CA HIS A 32 -2.51 -12.86 -1.61
C HIS A 32 -2.69 -11.47 -2.20
N ALA A 33 -1.67 -10.98 -2.88
CA ALA A 33 -1.84 -9.79 -3.69
C ALA A 33 -2.88 -10.03 -4.78
N GLN A 34 -3.58 -8.95 -5.13
CA GLN A 34 -4.61 -8.98 -6.15
C GLN A 34 -4.41 -7.79 -7.10
N PHE A 35 -4.48 -8.09 -8.39
CA PHE A 35 -4.63 -7.13 -9.45
C PHE A 35 -6.00 -7.34 -10.08
N HIS A 36 -6.84 -6.31 -10.16
CA HIS A 36 -8.14 -6.40 -10.80
C HIS A 36 -8.46 -5.10 -11.52
N GLN A 37 -8.40 -5.13 -12.85
CA GLN A 37 -8.55 -3.93 -13.69
C GLN A 37 -9.48 -4.22 -14.87
N PRO A 38 -10.29 -3.23 -15.30
CA PRO A 38 -11.02 -3.35 -16.55
C PRO A 38 -10.05 -3.27 -17.72
N PHE A 39 -10.37 -3.95 -18.81
CA PHE A 39 -9.64 -3.87 -20.06
C PHE A 39 -10.57 -3.68 -21.25
N GLN A 40 -10.04 -2.99 -22.26
CA GLN A 40 -10.62 -2.92 -23.59
C GLN A 40 -9.53 -3.28 -24.60
N LEU A 41 -9.71 -4.41 -25.28
CA LEU A 41 -8.78 -4.93 -26.25
C LEU A 41 -9.33 -4.63 -27.65
N LEU A 42 -8.79 -3.60 -28.30
CA LEU A 42 -9.25 -3.10 -29.59
C LEU A 42 -8.88 -4.06 -30.74
N PRO A 43 -9.49 -3.91 -31.93
CA PRO A 43 -9.08 -4.62 -33.13
C PRO A 43 -7.60 -4.41 -33.46
N LYS A 44 -6.97 -5.38 -34.13
CA LYS A 44 -5.62 -5.22 -34.69
C LYS A 44 -5.56 -4.00 -35.62
N VAL A 45 -4.42 -3.32 -35.64
CA VAL A 45 -4.19 -2.14 -36.50
C VAL A 45 -3.72 -2.58 -37.89
N ALA A 46 -2.87 -3.62 -37.96
CA ALA A 46 -2.38 -4.24 -39.18
C ALA A 46 -2.21 -5.75 -38.95
N ASP A 47 -1.99 -6.52 -40.03
CA ASP A 47 -1.86 -7.98 -39.95
C ASP A 47 -0.71 -8.46 -39.06
N ASP A 48 0.37 -7.67 -38.97
CA ASP A 48 1.56 -7.90 -38.15
C ASP A 48 1.55 -7.11 -36.82
N ASP A 49 0.53 -6.29 -36.58
CA ASP A 49 0.41 -5.44 -35.37
C ASP A 49 -0.88 -5.74 -34.57
N PRO A 50 -0.88 -6.83 -33.80
CA PRO A 50 -2.00 -7.18 -32.93
C PRO A 50 -2.10 -6.18 -31.77
N TYR A 51 -3.32 -5.75 -31.46
CA TYR A 51 -3.55 -4.91 -30.29
C TYR A 51 -3.20 -5.69 -29.01
N SER A 52 -2.46 -5.08 -28.10
CA SER A 52 -1.89 -5.77 -26.94
C SER A 52 -1.98 -4.91 -25.70
N LEU A 53 -2.31 -5.51 -24.55
CA LEU A 53 -2.25 -4.88 -23.23
C LEU A 53 -1.31 -5.66 -22.31
N TYR A 54 -0.57 -4.95 -21.47
CA TYR A 54 0.45 -5.52 -20.60
C TYR A 54 0.17 -5.16 -19.15
N PHE A 55 0.12 -6.16 -18.27
CA PHE A 55 -0.15 -6.04 -16.85
C PHE A 55 1.02 -6.62 -16.06
N PRO A 56 2.07 -5.83 -15.77
CA PRO A 56 3.22 -6.28 -14.99
C PRO A 56 2.86 -6.35 -13.50
N PHE A 57 3.40 -7.35 -12.81
CA PHE A 57 3.21 -7.55 -11.37
C PHE A 57 4.40 -8.29 -10.74
N GLU A 58 4.49 -8.26 -9.42
CA GLU A 58 5.61 -8.85 -8.68
C GLU A 58 5.19 -9.89 -7.65
N VAL A 59 5.74 -11.08 -7.81
CA VAL A 59 5.66 -12.19 -6.87
C VAL A 59 6.80 -12.03 -5.86
N THR A 60 6.48 -11.98 -4.56
CA THR A 60 7.46 -11.75 -3.48
C THR A 60 7.83 -13.03 -2.73
N ARG A 61 7.07 -14.11 -2.92
CA ARG A 61 7.31 -15.41 -2.29
C ARG A 61 6.84 -16.57 -3.17
N ALA A 62 7.33 -17.79 -2.91
CA ALA A 62 6.82 -18.98 -3.57
C ALA A 62 5.30 -19.14 -3.36
N GLY A 63 4.64 -19.68 -4.39
CA GLY A 63 3.19 -19.87 -4.38
C GLY A 63 2.60 -19.88 -5.79
N ARG A 64 1.29 -19.68 -5.88
CA ARG A 64 0.54 -19.88 -7.12
C ARG A 64 0.03 -18.57 -7.70
N ILE A 65 0.36 -18.32 -8.96
CA ILE A 65 -0.26 -17.28 -9.80
C ILE A 65 -1.53 -17.85 -10.42
N ARG A 66 -2.62 -17.09 -10.40
CA ARG A 66 -3.84 -17.37 -11.16
C ARG A 66 -4.27 -16.14 -11.95
N VAL A 67 -4.57 -16.33 -13.22
CA VAL A 67 -5.05 -15.28 -14.12
C VAL A 67 -6.44 -15.64 -14.61
N TYR A 68 -7.42 -14.84 -14.25
CA TYR A 68 -8.80 -14.94 -14.72
C TYR A 68 -9.09 -13.82 -15.71
N ILE A 69 -9.92 -14.15 -16.71
CA ILE A 69 -10.46 -13.19 -17.67
C ILE A 69 -11.98 -13.28 -17.56
N GLU A 70 -12.61 -12.20 -17.14
CA GLU A 70 -14.06 -12.06 -17.19
C GLU A 70 -14.43 -11.18 -18.39
N GLN A 71 -14.88 -11.81 -19.48
CA GLN A 71 -15.34 -11.06 -20.64
C GLN A 71 -16.73 -10.49 -20.37
N THR A 72 -16.85 -9.16 -20.40
CA THR A 72 -18.12 -8.43 -20.20
C THR A 72 -18.76 -8.01 -21.52
N GLY A 73 -17.99 -7.99 -22.62
CA GLY A 73 -18.51 -7.67 -23.94
C GLY A 73 -17.60 -8.13 -25.09
N LEU A 74 -18.21 -8.39 -26.23
CA LEU A 74 -17.52 -8.74 -27.47
C LEU A 74 -18.21 -8.04 -28.65
N VAL A 75 -17.44 -7.23 -29.38
CA VAL A 75 -17.86 -6.78 -30.72
C VAL A 75 -17.39 -7.84 -31.72
N PRO A 76 -18.31 -8.46 -32.49
CA PRO A 76 -17.96 -9.49 -33.46
C PRO A 76 -16.99 -8.98 -34.53
N GLY A 77 -16.21 -9.91 -35.07
CA GLY A 77 -15.19 -9.63 -36.08
C GLY A 77 -14.51 -10.91 -36.56
N THR A 78 -13.77 -10.80 -37.65
CA THR A 78 -13.05 -11.92 -38.27
C THR A 78 -11.63 -12.07 -37.71
N GLY A 79 -11.07 -13.28 -37.81
CA GLY A 79 -9.71 -13.58 -37.37
C GLY A 79 -9.63 -14.48 -36.13
N ALA A 80 -8.39 -14.75 -35.69
CA ALA A 80 -8.10 -15.65 -34.58
C ALA A 80 -8.59 -15.07 -33.23
N PRO A 81 -9.02 -15.90 -32.26
CA PRO A 81 -9.46 -15.39 -30.97
C PRO A 81 -8.35 -14.60 -30.26
N GLY A 82 -8.75 -13.59 -29.49
CA GLY A 82 -7.87 -12.94 -28.55
C GLY A 82 -7.35 -13.93 -27.50
N ARG A 83 -6.16 -13.66 -26.97
CA ARG A 83 -5.44 -14.55 -26.04
C ARG A 83 -4.98 -13.81 -24.80
N VAL A 84 -4.90 -14.54 -23.70
CA VAL A 84 -4.16 -14.18 -22.49
C VAL A 84 -2.92 -15.08 -22.39
N ILE A 85 -1.80 -14.47 -22.06
CA ILE A 85 -0.48 -15.11 -22.02
C ILE A 85 0.19 -14.70 -20.72
N LEU A 86 0.74 -15.67 -19.98
CA LEU A 86 1.54 -15.43 -18.78
C LEU A 86 3.00 -15.72 -19.09
N VAL A 87 3.85 -14.75 -18.76
CA VAL A 87 5.29 -14.76 -19.02
C VAL A 87 6.05 -14.11 -17.87
N ASP A 88 7.36 -14.37 -17.79
CA ASP A 88 8.25 -13.66 -16.87
C ASP A 88 9.17 -12.65 -17.56
N ALA A 89 9.86 -11.84 -16.75
CA ALA A 89 10.70 -10.75 -17.23
C ALA A 89 11.88 -11.17 -18.13
N ARG A 90 12.29 -12.44 -18.15
CA ARG A 90 13.33 -12.95 -19.07
C ARG A 90 12.88 -12.88 -20.54
N MET A 91 11.59 -12.66 -20.81
CA MET A 91 11.12 -12.35 -22.15
C MET A 91 11.68 -11.00 -22.66
N PHE A 92 12.09 -10.12 -21.76
CA PHE A 92 12.67 -8.82 -22.07
C PHE A 92 14.17 -8.93 -21.83
N ASP A 93 14.93 -9.09 -22.91
CA ASP A 93 16.38 -9.12 -22.83
C ASP A 93 16.89 -7.81 -22.18
N GLY A 94 17.47 -7.92 -20.97
CA GLY A 94 18.10 -6.79 -20.28
C GLY A 94 17.17 -5.78 -19.59
N LEU A 95 15.87 -6.05 -19.39
CA LEU A 95 15.02 -5.11 -18.64
C LEU A 95 15.43 -5.06 -17.16
N ASP A 96 16.00 -3.93 -16.75
CA ASP A 96 16.48 -3.72 -15.38
C ASP A 96 15.33 -3.52 -14.38
N LEU A 97 15.66 -3.66 -13.09
CA LEU A 97 14.69 -3.59 -12.00
C LEU A 97 14.06 -2.19 -11.86
N ALA A 98 14.83 -1.11 -12.05
CA ALA A 98 14.30 0.25 -11.91
C ALA A 98 13.29 0.56 -13.01
N THR A 99 13.58 0.15 -14.24
CA THR A 99 12.65 0.29 -15.37
C THR A 99 11.40 -0.57 -15.17
N TRP A 100 11.54 -1.79 -14.66
CA TRP A 100 10.41 -2.65 -14.28
C TRP A 100 9.50 -1.98 -13.23
N LYS A 101 10.08 -1.45 -12.15
CA LYS A 101 9.33 -0.75 -11.09
C LYS A 101 8.59 0.47 -11.62
N LYS A 102 9.23 1.26 -12.50
CA LYS A 102 8.58 2.38 -13.20
C LYS A 102 7.39 1.90 -14.05
N TRP A 103 7.49 0.73 -14.67
CA TRP A 103 6.39 0.19 -15.47
C TRP A 103 5.20 -0.22 -14.59
N ILE A 104 5.43 -0.94 -13.49
CA ILE A 104 4.35 -1.30 -12.54
C ILE A 104 3.61 -0.06 -12.07
N LEU A 105 4.34 0.98 -11.64
CA LEU A 105 3.75 2.21 -11.10
C LEU A 105 2.92 2.99 -12.13
N LYS A 106 3.26 2.86 -13.41
CA LYS A 106 2.55 3.58 -14.48
C LYS A 106 1.28 2.89 -14.94
N ILE A 107 0.96 1.67 -14.45
CA ILE A 107 -0.19 0.81 -14.83
C ILE A 107 -0.66 1.16 -16.24
N ASN A 108 0.26 1.08 -17.20
CA ASN A 108 -0.07 1.60 -18.51
C ASN A 108 -0.93 0.54 -19.18
N LYS A 109 -2.18 0.94 -19.47
CA LYS A 109 -2.90 0.51 -20.67
C LYS A 109 -1.97 0.79 -21.84
N TYR A 110 -1.04 -0.13 -22.13
CA TYR A 110 -0.21 -0.01 -23.31
C TYR A 110 -1.16 -0.11 -24.49
N ASN A 111 -1.53 1.02 -25.04
CA ASN A 111 -2.19 1.11 -26.32
C ASN A 111 -1.08 1.54 -27.28
N PRO A 112 -0.71 0.75 -28.29
CA PRO A 112 0.23 1.20 -29.32
C PRO A 112 -0.14 2.56 -29.92
N ALA A 113 -1.42 2.95 -29.87
CA ALA A 113 -1.94 4.23 -30.33
C ALA A 113 -2.00 5.34 -29.26
N GLU A 114 -2.01 5.05 -27.95
CA GLU A 114 -1.94 6.08 -26.89
C GLU A 114 -0.54 6.10 -26.27
N TRP A 115 0.28 6.96 -26.86
CA TRP A 115 1.68 7.22 -26.55
C TRP A 115 1.90 7.82 -25.14
N VAL A 116 2.12 7.01 -24.09
CA VAL A 116 2.51 7.54 -22.76
C VAL A 116 3.51 6.64 -21.99
N ALA A 117 4.48 6.02 -22.67
CA ALA A 117 5.60 5.36 -21.99
C ALA A 117 6.94 5.89 -22.52
N GLY A 118 7.87 6.20 -21.60
CA GLY A 118 9.21 6.68 -21.92
C GLY A 118 9.97 5.71 -22.83
N ASP A 119 11.02 6.21 -23.49
CA ASP A 119 11.71 5.50 -24.58
C ASP A 119 12.23 4.10 -24.18
N GLU A 120 12.54 3.88 -22.90
CA GLU A 120 13.05 2.62 -22.36
C GLU A 120 12.00 1.49 -22.40
N ILE A 121 10.77 1.75 -21.94
CA ILE A 121 9.66 0.76 -21.97
C ILE A 121 9.26 0.47 -23.42
N ARG A 122 9.36 1.49 -24.30
CA ARG A 122 9.11 1.32 -25.74
C ARG A 122 10.09 0.33 -26.37
N GLY A 123 11.37 0.41 -26.03
CA GLY A 123 12.39 -0.53 -26.49
C GLY A 123 12.06 -1.96 -26.10
N ALA A 124 11.70 -2.18 -24.83
CA ALA A 124 11.33 -3.48 -24.30
C ALA A 124 10.11 -4.08 -25.02
N VAL A 125 9.05 -3.30 -25.25
CA VAL A 125 7.85 -3.77 -25.95
C VAL A 125 8.10 -4.05 -27.43
N LYS A 126 8.91 -3.22 -28.10
CA LYS A 126 9.29 -3.46 -29.51
C LYS A 126 10.09 -4.76 -29.66
N TYR A 127 10.98 -5.05 -28.70
CA TYR A 127 11.71 -6.32 -28.65
C TYR A 127 10.75 -7.51 -28.55
N ILE A 128 9.73 -7.44 -27.68
CA ILE A 128 8.69 -8.47 -27.61
C ILE A 128 8.05 -8.69 -28.97
N ARG A 129 7.57 -7.62 -29.62
CA ARG A 129 6.86 -7.71 -30.90
C ARG A 129 7.68 -8.47 -31.94
N ASN A 130 8.97 -8.13 -32.06
CA ASN A 130 9.87 -8.75 -33.04
C ASN A 130 10.18 -10.21 -32.68
N THR A 131 10.45 -10.49 -31.41
CA THR A 131 10.86 -11.83 -30.95
C THR A 131 9.70 -12.84 -31.01
N LEU A 132 8.46 -12.38 -30.93
CA LEU A 132 7.30 -13.26 -30.77
C LEU A 132 6.59 -13.69 -32.05
N ASN A 133 6.67 -12.90 -33.12
CA ASN A 133 6.14 -13.32 -34.42
C ASN A 133 6.79 -14.64 -34.88
N ASP A 134 8.03 -14.91 -34.44
CA ASP A 134 8.78 -16.12 -34.78
C ASP A 134 8.56 -17.31 -33.82
N ILE A 135 8.08 -17.05 -32.59
CA ILE A 135 8.10 -18.04 -31.49
C ILE A 135 6.70 -18.56 -31.15
N LEU A 136 5.65 -17.73 -31.21
CA LEU A 136 4.29 -18.17 -30.84
C LEU A 136 3.65 -19.15 -31.84
N GLY A 137 4.27 -19.33 -33.01
CA GLY A 137 3.86 -20.28 -34.04
C GLY A 137 4.54 -21.65 -33.99
N LYS A 138 5.58 -21.85 -33.16
CA LYS A 138 6.32 -23.12 -33.07
C LYS A 138 5.98 -23.82 -31.76
N GLU A 139 5.07 -24.78 -31.81
CA GLU A 139 4.54 -25.46 -30.61
C GLU A 139 5.56 -26.40 -29.96
N ASP A 140 6.55 -26.86 -30.72
CA ASP A 140 7.38 -28.01 -30.35
C ASP A 140 8.36 -27.70 -29.19
N LYS A 141 8.70 -26.43 -28.96
CA LYS A 141 9.62 -25.98 -27.89
C LYS A 141 9.25 -24.57 -27.41
N PRO A 142 8.30 -24.43 -26.47
CA PRO A 142 8.00 -23.14 -25.89
C PRO A 142 9.24 -22.56 -25.19
N PRO A 143 9.44 -21.24 -25.25
CA PRO A 143 10.55 -20.60 -24.56
C PRO A 143 10.37 -20.72 -23.04
N LYS A 144 11.49 -20.75 -22.30
CA LYS A 144 11.48 -20.94 -20.84
C LYS A 144 10.71 -19.87 -20.07
N TRP A 145 10.57 -18.69 -20.66
CA TRP A 145 9.86 -17.56 -20.06
C TRP A 145 8.35 -17.60 -20.26
N LEU A 146 7.82 -18.56 -21.03
CA LEU A 146 6.38 -18.74 -21.25
C LEU A 146 5.82 -19.72 -20.23
N HIS A 147 4.85 -19.26 -19.45
CA HIS A 147 4.25 -20.04 -18.36
C HIS A 147 2.81 -20.49 -18.64
N GLY A 148 2.18 -19.93 -19.68
CA GLY A 148 0.89 -20.39 -20.14
C GLY A 148 0.29 -19.48 -21.20
N ARG A 149 -0.66 -20.02 -21.96
CA ARG A 149 -1.48 -19.27 -22.91
C ARG A 149 -2.88 -19.87 -22.99
N GLN A 150 -3.90 -19.03 -23.12
CA GLN A 150 -5.27 -19.48 -23.41
C GLN A 150 -6.05 -18.41 -24.18
N ASP A 151 -7.13 -18.83 -24.83
CA ASP A 151 -8.06 -17.90 -25.47
C ASP A 151 -8.86 -17.12 -24.42
N LEU A 152 -9.18 -15.85 -24.72
CA LEU A 152 -9.95 -14.97 -23.81
C LEU A 152 -11.36 -15.48 -23.51
N SER A 153 -11.90 -16.36 -24.35
CA SER A 153 -13.22 -16.96 -24.13
C SER A 153 -13.21 -18.09 -23.09
N LYS A 154 -12.04 -18.54 -22.64
CA LYS A 154 -11.95 -19.57 -21.60
C LYS A 154 -12.20 -18.96 -20.23
N THR A 155 -13.11 -19.59 -19.48
CA THR A 155 -13.48 -19.19 -18.12
C THR A 155 -12.61 -19.81 -17.04
N ILE A 156 -11.83 -20.84 -17.39
CA ILE A 156 -10.85 -21.44 -16.48
C ILE A 156 -9.65 -20.51 -16.30
N PRO A 157 -9.10 -20.38 -15.08
CA PRO A 157 -7.92 -19.56 -14.88
C PRO A 157 -6.69 -20.21 -15.51
N LEU A 158 -5.80 -19.38 -16.03
CA LEU A 158 -4.41 -19.79 -16.27
C LEU A 158 -3.73 -19.86 -14.91
N VAL A 159 -3.10 -21.00 -14.61
CA VAL A 159 -2.45 -21.28 -13.33
C VAL A 159 -0.97 -21.55 -13.54
N TYR A 160 -0.13 -20.95 -12.70
CA TYR A 160 1.32 -21.21 -12.69
C TYR A 160 1.84 -21.25 -11.25
N ASP A 161 2.61 -22.29 -10.92
CA ASP A 161 3.25 -22.44 -9.63
C ASP A 161 4.68 -21.90 -9.70
N VAL A 162 5.03 -21.04 -8.74
CA VAL A 162 6.34 -20.42 -8.58
C VAL A 162 6.98 -21.00 -7.33
N ASP A 163 8.09 -21.71 -7.49
CA ASP A 163 8.94 -22.14 -6.38
C ASP A 163 10.06 -21.11 -6.12
N ASP A 164 10.88 -21.36 -5.09
CA ASP A 164 11.96 -20.44 -4.72
C ASP A 164 13.06 -20.32 -5.79
N ASP A 165 13.31 -21.39 -6.56
CA ASP A 165 14.34 -21.37 -7.61
C ASP A 165 13.88 -20.53 -8.80
N GLU A 166 12.61 -20.68 -9.20
CA GLU A 166 12.00 -19.87 -10.23
C GLU A 166 11.86 -18.41 -9.78
N LEU A 167 11.44 -18.16 -8.54
CA LEU A 167 11.39 -16.82 -7.95
C LEU A 167 12.75 -16.12 -8.05
N ARG A 168 13.84 -16.82 -7.72
CA ARG A 168 15.22 -16.31 -7.84
C ARG A 168 15.62 -16.03 -9.29
N LYS A 169 15.23 -16.89 -10.24
CA LYS A 169 15.56 -16.73 -11.67
C LYS A 169 14.83 -15.55 -12.31
N THR A 170 13.56 -15.35 -11.96
CA THR A 170 12.73 -14.28 -12.53
C THR A 170 12.89 -12.96 -11.77
N GLY A 171 13.39 -13.02 -10.54
CA GLY A 171 13.36 -11.91 -9.59
C GLY A 171 11.94 -11.58 -9.16
N GLY A 172 11.00 -12.53 -9.28
CA GLY A 172 9.58 -12.32 -9.00
C GLY A 172 8.82 -11.52 -10.05
N ARG A 173 9.42 -11.24 -11.21
CA ARG A 173 8.86 -10.31 -12.20
C ARG A 173 8.06 -11.05 -13.27
N TYR A 174 6.75 -10.85 -13.25
CA TYR A 174 5.81 -11.51 -14.15
C TYR A 174 4.92 -10.52 -14.89
N LEU A 175 4.39 -10.94 -16.04
CA LEU A 175 3.55 -10.14 -16.90
C LEU A 175 2.37 -10.97 -17.41
N VAL A 176 1.17 -10.42 -17.26
CA VAL A 176 0.03 -10.88 -18.05
C VAL A 176 -0.08 -10.03 -19.30
N TRP A 177 -0.12 -10.70 -20.45
CA TRP A 177 -0.25 -10.07 -21.76
C TRP A 177 -1.55 -10.50 -22.42
N LEU A 178 -2.43 -9.53 -22.68
CA LEU A 178 -3.63 -9.73 -23.49
C LEU A 178 -3.32 -9.33 -24.93
N ARG A 179 -3.64 -10.19 -25.89
CA ARG A 179 -3.32 -10.00 -27.31
C ARG A 179 -4.55 -10.22 -28.17
N ASN A 180 -4.85 -9.30 -29.08
CA ASN A 180 -5.92 -9.42 -30.07
C ASN A 180 -5.36 -9.37 -31.51
N PRO A 181 -5.23 -10.52 -32.17
CA PRO A 181 -4.79 -10.61 -33.56
C PRO A 181 -5.96 -10.51 -34.58
N SER A 182 -7.15 -10.06 -34.16
CA SER A 182 -8.37 -10.10 -34.97
C SER A 182 -9.02 -8.72 -35.14
N ALA A 183 -10.04 -8.68 -35.99
CA ALA A 183 -10.90 -7.50 -36.14
C ALA A 183 -11.97 -7.38 -35.03
N ARG A 184 -11.96 -8.26 -34.02
CA ARG A 184 -12.90 -8.24 -32.89
C ARG A 184 -12.50 -7.15 -31.89
N GLN A 185 -13.42 -6.76 -31.01
CA GLN A 185 -13.10 -5.95 -29.83
C GLN A 185 -13.59 -6.67 -28.58
N TYR A 186 -12.74 -6.76 -27.56
CA TYR A 186 -13.06 -7.41 -26.29
C TYR A 186 -13.14 -6.37 -25.18
N ASN A 187 -14.16 -6.47 -24.33
CA ASN A 187 -14.25 -5.73 -23.08
C ASN A 187 -14.37 -6.74 -21.95
N GLY A 188 -13.71 -6.47 -20.83
CA GLY A 188 -13.72 -7.39 -19.70
C GLY A 188 -12.89 -6.90 -18.53
N ASN A 189 -12.66 -7.79 -17.59
CA ASN A 189 -11.80 -7.57 -16.44
C ASN A 189 -10.68 -8.62 -16.43
N VAL A 190 -9.47 -8.18 -16.11
CA VAL A 190 -8.35 -9.07 -15.81
C VAL A 190 -8.19 -9.15 -14.30
N ILE A 191 -8.19 -10.37 -13.76
CA ILE A 191 -7.98 -10.62 -12.34
C ILE A 191 -6.74 -11.49 -12.19
N ILE A 192 -5.74 -11.00 -11.47
CA ILE A 192 -4.50 -11.73 -11.18
C ILE A 192 -4.40 -11.88 -9.68
N THR A 193 -4.29 -13.12 -9.20
CA THR A 193 -4.03 -13.41 -7.79
C THR A 193 -2.68 -14.09 -7.69
N TYR A 194 -1.82 -13.58 -6.81
CA TYR A 194 -0.41 -13.97 -6.80
C TYR A 194 0.21 -13.85 -5.39
N PRO A 195 1.26 -14.62 -5.10
CA PRO A 195 1.97 -14.55 -3.82
C PRO A 195 2.84 -13.29 -3.75
N GLY A 196 2.19 -12.15 -3.60
CA GLY A 196 2.79 -10.83 -3.45
C GLY A 196 2.13 -10.02 -2.33
N ASP A 197 2.40 -8.72 -2.34
CA ASP A 197 2.04 -7.81 -1.24
C ASP A 197 1.27 -6.54 -1.68
N ASP A 198 0.83 -6.45 -2.95
CA ASP A 198 0.08 -5.30 -3.49
C ASP A 198 -1.44 -5.57 -3.63
N TRP A 199 -2.25 -4.54 -3.41
CA TRP A 199 -3.69 -4.52 -3.69
C TRP A 199 -4.00 -3.49 -4.77
N ASN A 200 -4.01 -3.94 -6.02
CA ASN A 200 -4.20 -3.12 -7.22
C ASN A 200 -5.56 -3.42 -7.87
N VAL A 201 -6.62 -3.06 -7.17
CA VAL A 201 -8.01 -3.24 -7.62
C VAL A 201 -8.57 -1.89 -8.00
N ALA A 202 -9.19 -1.79 -9.17
CA ALA A 202 -9.86 -0.57 -9.59
C ALA A 202 -11.05 -0.25 -8.66
N PRO A 203 -11.18 0.98 -8.13
CA PRO A 203 -12.20 1.30 -7.13
C PRO A 203 -13.63 0.99 -7.59
N GLU A 204 -13.95 1.21 -8.86
CA GLU A 204 -15.24 0.91 -9.45
C GLU A 204 -15.56 -0.59 -9.50
N LEU A 205 -14.54 -1.44 -9.62
CA LEU A 205 -14.70 -2.89 -9.59
C LEU A 205 -14.85 -3.37 -8.14
N GLU A 206 -14.07 -2.82 -7.20
CA GLU A 206 -14.21 -3.15 -5.79
C GLU A 206 -15.61 -2.82 -5.24
N LYS A 207 -16.23 -1.73 -5.73
CA LYS A 207 -17.64 -1.39 -5.43
C LYS A 207 -18.65 -2.46 -5.84
N THR A 208 -18.29 -3.37 -6.73
CA THR A 208 -19.18 -4.47 -7.14
C THR A 208 -19.00 -5.74 -6.32
N TYR A 209 -17.99 -5.78 -5.43
CA TYR A 209 -17.74 -6.97 -4.62
C TYR A 209 -18.91 -7.22 -3.67
N PRO A 210 -19.34 -8.50 -3.53
CA PRO A 210 -20.47 -8.88 -2.66
C PRO A 210 -20.16 -8.68 -1.18
N HIS A 211 -18.87 -8.60 -0.85
CA HIS A 211 -18.36 -8.53 0.52
C HIS A 211 -17.36 -7.39 0.60
N LYS A 212 -17.80 -6.28 1.18
CA LYS A 212 -16.99 -5.08 1.34
C LYS A 212 -16.59 -4.87 2.80
N PRO A 213 -15.44 -4.25 3.06
CA PRO A 213 -15.18 -3.63 4.35
C PRO A 213 -16.18 -2.48 4.59
N ASP A 214 -16.37 -2.15 5.86
CA ASP A 214 -17.15 -1.00 6.31
C ASP A 214 -16.42 -0.40 7.51
N LEU A 215 -15.37 0.35 7.20
CA LEU A 215 -14.59 1.11 8.16
C LEU A 215 -15.49 2.15 8.82
N ALA A 216 -15.19 2.45 10.07
CA ALA A 216 -15.96 3.42 10.82
C ALA A 216 -15.11 4.04 11.91
N VAL A 217 -15.40 5.31 12.19
CA VAL A 217 -15.00 5.94 13.44
C VAL A 217 -16.12 5.75 14.45
N ASP A 218 -16.01 4.70 15.26
CA ASP A 218 -17.04 4.34 16.23
C ASP A 218 -17.07 5.27 17.44
N ASN A 219 -15.92 5.78 17.88
CA ASN A 219 -15.85 6.63 19.06
C ASN A 219 -14.64 7.57 19.01
N ILE A 220 -14.80 8.77 19.59
CA ILE A 220 -13.72 9.70 19.89
C ILE A 220 -13.90 10.10 21.35
N ARG A 221 -12.89 9.89 22.18
CA ARG A 221 -12.95 10.21 23.61
C ARG A 221 -11.61 10.69 24.12
N LEU A 222 -11.60 11.23 25.33
CA LEU A 222 -10.37 11.42 26.09
C LEU A 222 -10.06 10.19 26.94
N ASP A 223 -8.78 9.93 27.16
CA ASP A 223 -8.31 9.05 28.22
C ASP A 223 -8.07 9.83 29.54
N GLY A 224 -7.43 9.18 30.52
CA GLY A 224 -7.13 9.80 31.81
C GLY A 224 -6.09 10.92 31.76
N ASN A 225 -5.35 11.05 30.65
CA ASN A 225 -4.31 12.05 30.42
C ASN A 225 -4.78 13.15 29.46
N ASN A 226 -6.10 13.24 29.20
CA ASN A 226 -6.69 14.10 28.17
C ASN A 226 -6.11 13.85 26.76
N GLN A 227 -5.63 12.64 26.49
CA GLN A 227 -5.24 12.23 25.13
C GLN A 227 -6.48 11.78 24.36
N VAL A 228 -6.59 12.22 23.12
CA VAL A 228 -7.63 11.79 22.20
C VAL A 228 -7.38 10.33 21.83
N VAL A 229 -8.40 9.53 22.05
CA VAL A 229 -8.43 8.11 21.72
C VAL A 229 -9.57 7.87 20.76
N VAL A 230 -9.25 7.29 19.61
CA VAL A 230 -10.20 6.97 18.56
C VAL A 230 -10.43 5.46 18.55
N THR A 231 -11.69 5.05 18.57
CA THR A 231 -12.05 3.66 18.29
C THR A 231 -12.41 3.55 16.82
N LEU A 232 -11.64 2.76 16.08
CA LEU A 232 -11.93 2.44 14.69
C LEU A 232 -12.54 1.04 14.65
N ALA A 233 -13.51 0.85 13.78
CA ALA A 233 -14.15 -0.44 13.57
C ALA A 233 -14.18 -0.79 12.09
N ASN A 234 -14.33 -2.08 11.81
CA ASN A 234 -14.75 -2.58 10.52
C ASN A 234 -16.03 -3.39 10.73
N HIS A 235 -17.19 -2.81 10.43
CA HIS A 235 -18.50 -3.46 10.58
C HIS A 235 -18.81 -4.45 9.46
N GLY A 236 -18.01 -4.42 8.39
CA GLY A 236 -18.17 -5.21 7.17
C GLY A 236 -17.44 -6.55 7.22
N TRP A 237 -16.97 -7.01 6.05
CA TRP A 237 -16.39 -8.35 5.86
C TRP A 237 -14.89 -8.48 6.20
N GLY A 238 -14.25 -7.40 6.64
CA GLY A 238 -12.80 -7.37 6.91
C GLY A 238 -12.01 -6.75 5.76
N LEU A 239 -10.89 -6.11 6.08
CA LEU A 239 -9.95 -5.60 5.08
C LEU A 239 -9.01 -6.69 4.58
N HIS A 240 -8.63 -6.58 3.30
CA HIS A 240 -7.60 -7.47 2.77
C HIS A 240 -6.23 -7.20 3.43
N LYS A 241 -5.52 -8.24 3.90
CA LYS A 241 -4.30 -8.09 4.72
C LYS A 241 -3.13 -7.36 4.05
N VAL A 242 -3.13 -7.31 2.71
CA VAL A 242 -2.10 -6.57 1.94
C VAL A 242 -2.32 -5.06 1.95
N ARG A 243 -3.50 -4.56 2.38
CA ARG A 243 -3.77 -3.13 2.59
C ARG A 243 -2.80 -2.49 3.60
N TRP A 244 -2.26 -3.27 4.53
CA TRP A 244 -1.23 -2.83 5.49
C TRP A 244 0.14 -2.55 4.88
N ASN A 245 0.38 -3.02 3.65
CA ASN A 245 1.65 -2.82 2.97
C ASN A 245 1.59 -1.61 2.01
N GLN A 246 0.42 -0.98 1.86
CA GLN A 246 0.23 0.16 0.97
C GLN A 246 0.86 1.42 1.55
N GLN A 247 1.40 2.27 0.67
CA GLN A 247 2.11 3.49 1.02
C GLN A 247 1.60 4.65 0.16
N GLY A 248 1.90 5.88 0.59
CA GLY A 248 1.56 7.09 -0.15
C GLY A 248 0.05 7.26 -0.33
N ASP A 249 -0.35 7.62 -1.55
CA ASP A 249 -1.74 7.86 -1.95
C ASP A 249 -2.63 6.60 -1.88
N ARG A 250 -2.03 5.41 -1.88
CA ARG A 250 -2.72 4.11 -1.80
C ARG A 250 -2.87 3.59 -0.37
N ALA A 251 -2.27 4.23 0.63
CA ALA A 251 -2.42 3.82 2.03
C ALA A 251 -3.76 4.28 2.59
N ILE A 252 -4.47 3.44 3.35
CA ILE A 252 -5.67 3.85 4.09
C ILE A 252 -5.24 4.74 5.24
N TYR A 253 -5.82 5.93 5.35
CA TYR A 253 -5.36 6.97 6.29
C TYR A 253 -6.49 7.46 7.20
N LEU A 254 -6.20 7.60 8.49
CA LEU A 254 -7.03 8.33 9.45
C LEU A 254 -6.56 9.77 9.52
N GLN A 255 -7.44 10.72 9.21
CA GLN A 255 -7.19 12.14 9.40
C GLN A 255 -7.93 12.67 10.63
N LEU A 256 -7.24 13.45 11.45
CA LEU A 256 -7.79 14.18 12.58
C LEU A 256 -7.85 15.68 12.31
N GLN A 257 -8.90 16.32 12.81
CA GLN A 257 -9.07 17.76 12.80
C GLN A 257 -9.43 18.26 14.21
N LEU A 258 -8.85 19.39 14.60
CA LEU A 258 -9.12 20.10 15.85
C LEU A 258 -9.74 21.45 15.52
N ASP A 259 -10.98 21.68 15.97
CA ASP A 259 -11.78 22.89 15.70
C ASP A 259 -11.87 23.22 14.19
N GLY A 260 -11.91 22.18 13.36
CA GLY A 260 -11.98 22.28 11.90
C GLY A 260 -10.63 22.38 11.19
N ASN A 261 -9.53 22.57 11.91
CA ASN A 261 -8.18 22.61 11.34
C ASN A 261 -7.57 21.21 11.29
N LYS A 262 -6.89 20.85 10.19
CA LYS A 262 -6.17 19.58 10.10
C LYS A 262 -5.08 19.54 11.18
N TRP A 263 -5.07 18.49 11.98
CA TRP A 263 -4.04 18.27 13.00
C TRP A 263 -2.95 17.31 12.50
N GLY A 264 -3.36 16.15 11.99
CA GLY A 264 -2.46 15.06 11.63
C GLY A 264 -3.25 13.78 11.46
N GLY A 265 -2.56 12.65 11.48
CA GLY A 265 -3.19 11.36 11.25
C GLY A 265 -2.24 10.19 11.37
N ALA A 266 -2.69 9.05 10.87
CA ALA A 266 -1.89 7.83 10.83
C ALA A 266 -2.37 6.91 9.72
N THR A 267 -1.45 6.11 9.18
CA THR A 267 -1.78 5.05 8.24
C THR A 267 -2.42 3.86 8.96
N LEU A 268 -3.19 3.05 8.23
CA LEU A 268 -3.76 1.80 8.76
C LEU A 268 -2.69 0.89 9.37
N ALA A 269 -1.48 0.88 8.80
CA ALA A 269 -0.38 0.07 9.29
C ALA A 269 0.12 0.50 10.67
N GLU A 270 0.11 1.80 10.93
CA GLU A 270 0.47 2.38 12.23
C GLU A 270 -0.62 2.17 13.28
N MET A 271 -1.89 2.38 12.90
CA MET A 271 -3.02 2.27 13.83
C MET A 271 -3.33 0.82 14.21
N ASP A 272 -3.16 -0.11 13.27
CA ASP A 272 -3.49 -1.52 13.43
C ASP A 272 -2.33 -2.45 13.03
N PRO A 273 -1.16 -2.42 13.69
CA PRO A 273 -0.01 -3.25 13.28
C PRO A 273 -0.29 -4.76 13.37
N GLN A 274 -1.27 -5.16 14.18
CA GLN A 274 -1.71 -6.55 14.35
C GLN A 274 -2.77 -6.98 13.32
N LYS A 275 -3.20 -6.07 12.45
CA LYS A 275 -4.18 -6.31 11.38
C LYS A 275 -5.52 -6.84 11.89
N GLN A 276 -5.97 -6.39 13.05
CA GLN A 276 -7.25 -6.80 13.63
C GLN A 276 -8.44 -6.45 12.72
N LEU A 277 -8.42 -5.27 12.08
CA LEU A 277 -9.40 -4.79 11.11
C LEU A 277 -9.44 -5.62 9.81
N SER A 278 -8.52 -6.57 9.63
CA SER A 278 -8.60 -7.57 8.55
C SER A 278 -9.73 -8.58 8.78
N SER A 279 -10.21 -8.69 10.02
CA SER A 279 -11.39 -9.47 10.36
C SER A 279 -12.63 -8.58 10.32
N GLY A 280 -13.70 -9.06 9.71
CA GLY A 280 -14.99 -8.36 9.77
C GLY A 280 -15.52 -8.28 11.20
N LYS A 281 -16.31 -7.24 11.49
CA LYS A 281 -16.90 -6.94 12.81
C LYS A 281 -15.88 -6.83 13.93
N SER A 282 -14.71 -6.27 13.63
CA SER A 282 -13.64 -6.04 14.59
C SER A 282 -13.47 -4.55 14.87
N SER A 283 -12.78 -4.24 15.96
CA SER A 283 -12.42 -2.86 16.29
C SER A 283 -11.04 -2.79 16.92
N ILE A 284 -10.43 -1.62 16.81
CA ILE A 284 -9.18 -1.26 17.46
C ILE A 284 -9.34 0.07 18.18
N THR A 285 -8.50 0.26 19.19
CA THR A 285 -8.36 1.55 19.86
C THR A 285 -7.01 2.14 19.46
N TYR A 286 -7.05 3.32 18.82
CA TYR A 286 -5.86 4.07 18.45
C TYR A 286 -5.71 5.27 19.38
N ASN A 287 -4.60 5.32 20.12
CA ASN A 287 -4.20 6.51 20.85
C ASN A 287 -3.48 7.44 19.86
N THR A 288 -4.04 8.62 19.66
CA THR A 288 -3.58 9.53 18.61
C THR A 288 -2.37 10.36 19.03
N GLY A 289 -2.04 10.38 20.33
CA GLY A 289 -1.02 11.28 20.89
C GLY A 289 -1.45 12.75 21.01
N LEU A 290 -2.63 13.13 20.49
CA LEU A 290 -3.17 14.48 20.63
C LEU A 290 -3.66 14.70 22.06
N VAL A 291 -2.96 15.54 22.83
CA VAL A 291 -3.37 15.97 24.18
C VAL A 291 -4.20 17.25 24.07
N LEU A 292 -5.40 17.26 24.65
CA LEU A 292 -6.18 18.49 24.78
C LEU A 292 -5.80 19.24 26.06
N THR A 293 -5.55 20.55 25.93
CA THR A 293 -5.30 21.47 27.05
C THR A 293 -6.49 22.40 27.33
N GLN A 294 -7.50 22.38 26.47
CA GLN A 294 -8.77 23.09 26.59
C GLN A 294 -9.86 22.28 25.88
N PRO A 295 -11.15 22.50 26.20
CA PRO A 295 -12.24 21.90 25.46
C PRO A 295 -12.13 22.19 23.96
N ALA A 296 -12.36 21.18 23.13
CA ALA A 296 -12.21 21.33 21.68
C ALA A 296 -13.11 20.36 20.91
N ARG A 297 -13.41 20.71 19.67
CA ARG A 297 -14.14 19.86 18.73
C ARG A 297 -13.17 19.02 17.92
N VAL A 298 -13.20 17.71 18.12
CA VAL A 298 -12.34 16.76 17.41
C VAL A 298 -13.14 16.05 16.32
N THR A 299 -12.66 16.08 15.09
CA THR A 299 -13.17 15.25 14.00
C THR A 299 -12.14 14.21 13.61
N ALA A 300 -12.58 12.97 13.42
CA ALA A 300 -11.78 11.90 12.85
C ALA A 300 -12.44 11.40 11.57
N VAL A 301 -11.63 11.15 10.53
CA VAL A 301 -12.06 10.63 9.23
C VAL A 301 -11.15 9.47 8.84
N ILE A 302 -11.64 8.24 8.85
CA ILE A 302 -10.92 7.07 8.32
C ILE A 302 -11.13 6.97 6.81
N ASP A 303 -10.14 6.43 6.09
CA ASP A 303 -10.09 6.37 4.63
C ASP A 303 -10.35 7.73 3.97
N SER A 304 -9.73 8.80 4.51
CA SER A 304 -9.94 10.18 4.04
C SER A 304 -9.54 10.40 2.57
N ASN A 305 -8.76 9.49 2.00
CA ASN A 305 -8.33 9.45 0.61
C ASN A 305 -9.11 8.48 -0.28
N LEU A 306 -10.18 7.86 0.23
CA LEU A 306 -11.15 7.06 -0.52
C LEU A 306 -10.52 5.87 -1.27
N VAL A 307 -9.61 5.16 -0.61
CA VAL A 307 -8.86 4.03 -1.19
C VAL A 307 -9.65 2.72 -1.07
N VAL A 308 -10.69 2.70 -0.24
CA VAL A 308 -11.52 1.54 0.01
C VAL A 308 -12.92 1.78 -0.54
N ALA A 309 -13.42 0.81 -1.31
CA ALA A 309 -14.84 0.78 -1.66
C ALA A 309 -15.66 0.19 -0.51
N GLU A 310 -16.60 0.97 0.01
CA GLU A 310 -17.41 0.64 1.19
C GLU A 310 -18.90 0.86 0.87
N ASP A 311 -19.79 0.15 1.56
CA ASP A 311 -21.24 0.32 1.36
C ASP A 311 -21.79 1.54 2.10
N ASN A 312 -21.12 1.96 3.17
CA ASN A 312 -21.43 3.14 3.95
C ASN A 312 -20.15 3.94 4.17
N ASP A 313 -20.05 5.13 3.59
CA ASP A 313 -18.92 6.05 3.78
C ASP A 313 -19.22 7.12 4.84
N ARG A 314 -20.45 7.15 5.36
CA ARG A 314 -20.90 8.19 6.30
C ARG A 314 -20.40 7.95 7.72
N ASN A 315 -20.22 6.69 8.09
CA ASN A 315 -19.62 6.25 9.36
C ASN A 315 -18.09 6.38 9.38
N ASN A 316 -17.45 6.64 8.23
CA ASN A 316 -16.02 6.95 8.19
C ASN A 316 -15.66 8.26 8.90
N ARG A 317 -16.64 9.13 9.16
CA ARG A 317 -16.43 10.42 9.80
C ARG A 317 -17.22 10.52 11.10
N ARG A 318 -16.53 10.89 12.17
CA ARG A 318 -17.17 11.26 13.45
C ARG A 318 -16.61 12.57 13.97
N THR A 319 -17.45 13.35 14.64
CA THR A 319 -17.06 14.59 15.31
C THR A 319 -17.61 14.59 16.72
N GLU A 320 -16.77 14.89 17.70
CA GLU A 320 -17.15 14.98 19.11
C GLU A 320 -16.62 16.29 19.71
N SER A 321 -17.40 16.87 20.63
CA SER A 321 -16.93 17.96 21.48
C SER A 321 -16.40 17.35 22.77
N LEU A 322 -15.11 17.51 23.02
CA LEU A 322 -14.44 16.89 24.16
C LEU A 322 -14.15 17.94 25.23
N GLU A 323 -14.67 17.69 26.43
CA GLU A 323 -14.36 18.44 27.64
C GLU A 323 -13.21 17.77 28.38
N LEU A 324 -12.35 18.55 29.03
CA LEU A 324 -11.24 17.99 29.80
C LEU A 324 -11.77 17.16 30.98
N ASN A 325 -11.10 16.07 31.27
CA ASN A 325 -11.34 15.35 32.51
C ASN A 325 -10.74 16.17 33.66
N ASP A 326 -11.55 17.05 34.26
CA ASP A 326 -11.17 17.87 35.41
C ASP A 326 -10.97 17.03 36.70
N GLY A 327 -10.52 15.78 36.63
CA GLY A 327 -10.30 14.89 37.79
C GLY A 327 -11.53 14.63 38.68
N ARG A 328 -12.66 15.29 38.41
CA ARG A 328 -13.92 15.17 39.12
C ARG A 328 -14.69 14.05 38.45
N ARG A 329 -14.39 12.83 38.89
CA ARG A 329 -15.40 11.77 38.87
C ARG A 329 -16.69 12.37 39.39
N HIS A 330 -17.67 12.58 38.51
CA HIS A 330 -19.05 12.85 38.91
C HIS A 330 -19.58 11.61 39.64
N LYS A 331 -19.27 11.51 40.93
CA LYS A 331 -20.16 10.85 41.87
C LYS A 331 -21.21 11.90 42.21
N ARG A 332 -22.46 11.64 41.82
CA ARG A 332 -23.62 12.45 42.18
C ARG A 332 -23.63 12.75 43.69
N GLN A 333 -24.16 13.95 44.01
CA GLN A 333 -24.73 14.46 45.28
C GLN A 333 -23.86 15.37 46.19
N PRO A 334 -24.47 16.33 46.93
CA PRO A 334 -24.44 17.76 46.59
C PRO A 334 -23.85 18.70 47.67
N GLU A 335 -23.60 19.94 47.23
CA GLU A 335 -23.53 21.23 47.94
C GLU A 335 -22.63 21.40 49.19
N GLY A 336 -21.68 22.35 49.08
CA GLY A 336 -20.96 22.93 50.22
C GLY A 336 -19.62 23.58 49.82
N GLN A 337 -19.64 24.87 49.47
CA GLN A 337 -18.47 25.78 49.34
C GLN A 337 -17.81 26.07 50.73
N PRO A 338 -16.65 26.78 50.85
CA PRO A 338 -15.72 27.32 49.84
C PRO A 338 -14.18 27.19 50.15
N SER A 339 -13.39 27.64 49.16
CA SER A 339 -12.06 28.31 49.20
C SER A 339 -10.76 27.54 49.48
N SER A 340 -9.79 27.58 48.54
CA SER A 340 -8.62 28.49 48.61
C SER A 340 -7.67 28.34 47.41
N THR A 341 -6.94 29.43 47.19
CA THR A 341 -6.03 29.88 46.14
C THR A 341 -4.70 29.10 46.05
N GLY A 342 -4.07 29.09 44.86
CA GLY A 342 -2.65 28.78 44.72
C GLY A 342 -2.21 28.48 43.28
N GLY A 343 -1.88 29.51 42.51
CA GLY A 343 -1.26 29.35 41.19
C GLY A 343 0.24 29.12 41.28
N VAL A 344 0.79 28.33 40.34
CA VAL A 344 2.20 28.39 39.93
C VAL A 344 2.21 28.23 38.40
N GLY A 345 2.77 29.23 37.71
CA GLY A 345 2.78 29.31 36.26
C GLY A 345 3.63 28.22 35.59
N GLN A 346 3.15 27.69 34.46
CA GLN A 346 3.94 26.87 33.57
C GLN A 346 4.79 27.75 32.65
N VAL A 347 6.10 27.51 32.70
CA VAL A 347 7.10 28.00 31.75
C VAL A 347 6.77 27.43 30.36
N PRO A 348 6.92 28.20 29.26
CA PRO A 348 6.70 27.69 27.91
C PRO A 348 7.53 26.44 27.65
N ALA A 349 6.93 25.41 27.06
CA ALA A 349 7.64 24.21 26.65
C ALA A 349 8.74 24.57 25.64
N GLU A 350 9.98 24.15 25.93
CA GLU A 350 11.13 24.34 25.03
C GLU A 350 10.92 23.49 23.77
N LEU A 351 11.13 24.07 22.58
CA LEU A 351 11.01 23.35 21.31
C LEU A 351 12.15 22.33 21.15
N PRO A 352 11.92 21.17 20.52
CA PRO A 352 12.98 20.19 20.21
C PRO A 352 14.04 20.77 19.27
N ASP A 353 15.21 20.14 19.17
CA ASP A 353 16.29 20.53 18.24
C ASP A 353 17.14 19.30 17.89
N LEU A 354 16.80 18.67 16.77
CA LEU A 354 17.49 17.58 16.12
C LEU A 354 18.68 18.09 15.32
N ALA A 355 19.87 17.81 15.81
CA ALA A 355 21.11 18.14 15.14
C ALA A 355 21.82 16.90 14.61
N VAL A 356 22.39 16.99 13.40
CA VAL A 356 23.45 16.07 12.99
C VAL A 356 24.75 16.57 13.58
N THR A 357 25.22 15.91 14.63
CA THR A 357 26.38 16.37 15.43
C THR A 357 27.70 15.78 14.96
N ASP A 358 27.67 14.61 14.30
CA ASP A 358 28.87 14.00 13.76
C ASP A 358 28.60 13.05 12.59
N ILE A 359 29.58 12.93 11.69
CA ILE A 359 29.67 11.93 10.64
C ILE A 359 31.08 11.35 10.70
N PHE A 360 31.21 10.05 10.94
CA PHE A 360 32.52 9.41 11.13
C PHE A 360 32.55 7.99 10.57
N ALA A 361 33.75 7.42 10.44
CA ALA A 361 33.91 6.01 10.13
C ALA A 361 34.02 5.21 11.44
N ASP A 362 33.21 4.17 11.61
CA ASP A 362 33.30 3.26 12.76
C ASP A 362 34.59 2.40 12.70
N THR A 363 34.81 1.54 13.69
CA THR A 363 35.99 0.65 13.74
C THR A 363 36.08 -0.33 12.58
N ARG A 364 34.97 -0.55 11.84
CA ARG A 364 34.89 -1.37 10.62
C ARG A 364 34.92 -0.51 9.36
N LYS A 365 35.30 0.77 9.48
CA LYS A 365 35.31 1.78 8.43
C LYS A 365 33.93 2.03 7.80
N ARG A 366 32.84 1.71 8.50
CA ARG A 366 31.49 1.98 8.02
C ARG A 366 31.09 3.41 8.34
N VAL A 367 30.32 4.04 7.46
CA VAL A 367 29.79 5.39 7.73
C VAL A 367 28.79 5.32 8.89
N ALA A 368 29.05 6.11 9.92
CA ALA A 368 28.21 6.29 11.10
C ALA A 368 27.84 7.77 11.26
N ILE A 369 26.59 8.01 11.65
CA ILE A 369 26.01 9.34 11.81
C ILE A 369 25.52 9.47 13.24
N ARG A 370 25.94 10.52 13.94
CA ARG A 370 25.43 10.87 15.25
C ARG A 370 24.37 11.96 15.12
N VAL A 371 23.17 11.65 15.58
CA VAL A 371 22.06 12.59 15.69
C VAL A 371 21.83 12.86 17.18
N ALA A 372 21.57 14.11 17.55
CA ALA A 372 21.30 14.51 18.92
C ALA A 372 20.03 15.36 19.00
N ASN A 373 19.33 15.32 20.14
CA ASN A 373 18.27 16.28 20.45
C ASN A 373 18.81 17.27 21.48
N ASN A 374 19.17 18.49 21.08
CA ASN A 374 19.70 19.54 21.95
C ASN A 374 18.59 20.38 22.62
N GLY A 375 17.36 20.29 22.11
CA GLY A 375 16.21 21.10 22.53
C GLY A 375 15.30 20.35 23.50
N GLY A 376 14.05 20.79 23.59
CA GLY A 376 13.01 20.12 24.36
C GLY A 376 12.68 18.71 23.87
N SER A 377 11.70 18.08 24.51
CA SER A 377 11.36 16.69 24.19
C SER A 377 10.74 16.56 22.79
N LEU A 378 11.17 15.56 22.03
CA LEU A 378 10.49 15.21 20.77
C LEU A 378 9.06 14.75 21.04
N PRO A 379 8.11 15.08 20.14
CA PRO A 379 6.75 14.56 20.23
C PRO A 379 6.77 13.04 20.10
N GLU A 380 5.86 12.35 20.81
CA GLU A 380 5.80 10.89 20.80
C GLU A 380 5.57 10.31 19.39
N GLY A 381 4.92 11.10 18.51
CA GLY A 381 4.69 10.77 17.11
C GLY A 381 5.93 10.79 16.21
N ALA A 382 7.05 11.35 16.67
CA ALA A 382 8.26 11.48 15.85
C ALA A 382 8.80 10.13 15.33
N TRP A 383 8.57 9.03 16.06
CA TRP A 383 8.97 7.66 15.65
C TRP A 383 7.85 6.89 14.95
N THR A 384 6.67 7.47 14.80
CA THR A 384 5.50 6.76 14.23
C THR A 384 5.10 7.32 12.87
N GLY A 385 5.90 8.21 12.28
CA GLY A 385 5.72 8.70 10.92
C GLY A 385 5.12 10.11 10.81
N GLU A 386 4.72 10.75 11.92
CA GLU A 386 4.25 12.14 11.95
C GLU A 386 4.74 12.90 13.21
N PRO A 387 5.56 13.96 13.05
CA PRO A 387 6.17 14.38 11.79
C PRO A 387 7.03 13.27 11.18
N ASN A 388 7.07 13.22 9.83
CA ASN A 388 7.87 12.22 9.12
C ASN A 388 9.35 12.61 9.15
N ILE A 389 9.95 12.46 10.33
CA ILE A 389 11.35 12.77 10.58
C ILE A 389 12.18 11.65 9.98
N GLN A 390 13.03 12.02 9.03
CA GLN A 390 13.92 11.09 8.34
C GLN A 390 15.32 11.66 8.33
N LEU A 391 16.30 10.78 8.49
CA LEU A 391 17.68 11.05 8.16
C LEU A 391 17.90 10.71 6.68
N ARG A 392 18.11 11.73 5.86
CA ARG A 392 18.55 11.57 4.47
C ARG A 392 20.07 11.55 4.41
N LEU A 393 20.60 10.57 3.69
CA LEU A 393 22.04 10.42 3.48
C LEU A 393 22.39 10.61 2.02
N LEU A 394 23.40 11.44 1.75
CA LEU A 394 23.97 11.67 0.43
C LEU A 394 25.45 11.30 0.42
N MET A 395 25.90 10.80 -0.74
CA MET A 395 27.30 10.51 -1.04
C MET A 395 27.71 11.30 -2.28
N ASN A 396 28.71 12.17 -2.14
CA ASN A 396 29.16 13.06 -3.22
C ASN A 396 27.98 13.79 -3.90
N GLY A 397 27.08 14.34 -3.09
CA GLY A 397 25.87 15.04 -3.54
C GLY A 397 24.71 14.18 -4.05
N ARG A 398 24.83 12.84 -4.09
CA ARG A 398 23.73 11.93 -4.53
C ARG A 398 23.07 11.22 -3.37
N SER A 399 21.75 11.28 -3.28
CA SER A 399 20.96 10.56 -2.26
C SER A 399 21.08 9.05 -2.43
N TRP A 400 21.26 8.33 -1.33
CA TRP A 400 21.37 6.85 -1.36
C TRP A 400 20.57 6.16 -0.26
N ALA A 401 20.17 6.86 0.80
CA ALA A 401 19.31 6.32 1.84
C ALA A 401 18.41 7.38 2.47
N TYR A 402 17.22 6.94 2.86
CA TYR A 402 16.30 7.64 3.75
C TYR A 402 16.04 6.72 4.93
N VAL A 403 16.33 7.19 6.12
CA VAL A 403 16.27 6.39 7.35
C VAL A 403 15.22 7.02 8.25
N PRO A 404 14.05 6.40 8.40
CA PRO A 404 13.01 6.94 9.28
C PRO A 404 13.48 6.94 10.74
N LEU A 405 12.96 7.87 11.55
CA LEU A 405 13.40 8.04 12.94
C LEU A 405 13.27 6.76 13.79
N ASN A 406 12.29 5.90 13.53
CA ASN A 406 12.16 4.59 14.19
C ASN A 406 13.25 3.57 13.85
N MET A 407 13.91 3.71 12.70
CA MET A 407 15.06 2.89 12.34
C MET A 407 16.35 3.52 12.86
N LEU A 408 16.45 4.85 12.85
CA LEU A 408 17.57 5.62 13.43
C LEU A 408 17.66 5.44 14.96
N ASP A 409 16.52 5.49 15.63
CA ASP A 409 16.38 5.48 17.09
C ASP A 409 15.22 4.58 17.54
N PRO A 410 15.35 3.25 17.45
CA PRO A 410 14.29 2.32 17.83
C PRO A 410 13.96 2.33 19.33
N ARG A 411 14.85 2.87 20.16
CA ARG A 411 14.68 2.97 21.62
C ARG A 411 14.06 4.29 22.07
N ARG A 412 13.91 5.24 21.15
CA ARG A 412 13.40 6.59 21.41
C ARG A 412 14.28 7.37 22.38
N ASP A 413 15.58 7.12 22.32
CA ASP A 413 16.57 7.81 23.15
C ASP A 413 16.58 9.32 22.84
N LEU A 414 16.34 9.72 21.58
CA LEU A 414 16.24 11.13 21.15
C LEU A 414 15.08 11.89 21.79
N ARG A 415 14.15 11.21 22.49
CA ARG A 415 13.01 11.86 23.18
C ARG A 415 13.46 12.86 24.23
N GLN A 416 14.56 12.59 24.91
CA GLN A 416 15.01 13.43 26.01
C GLN A 416 15.95 14.53 25.52
N LYS A 417 15.88 15.70 26.15
CA LYS A 417 16.83 16.78 25.93
C LYS A 417 18.26 16.31 26.21
N GLY A 418 19.19 16.69 25.34
CA GLY A 418 20.63 16.38 25.42
C GLY A 418 21.00 14.94 25.07
N SER A 419 20.06 14.13 24.59
CA SER A 419 20.30 12.75 24.18
C SER A 419 20.93 12.67 22.78
N SER A 420 21.58 11.55 22.47
CA SER A 420 22.09 11.27 21.13
C SER A 420 22.05 9.79 20.78
N VAL A 421 21.94 9.51 19.48
CA VAL A 421 21.99 8.16 18.91
C VAL A 421 23.00 8.10 17.79
N VAL A 422 23.53 6.90 17.53
CA VAL A 422 24.43 6.64 16.41
C VAL A 422 23.79 5.63 15.48
N TYR A 423 23.54 6.03 14.24
CA TYR A 423 23.12 5.14 13.17
C TYR A 423 24.32 4.77 12.30
N THR A 424 24.57 3.47 12.18
CA THR A 424 25.68 2.94 11.37
C THR A 424 25.11 2.27 10.13
N THR A 425 25.63 2.68 8.98
CA THR A 425 25.24 2.12 7.68
C THR A 425 26.08 0.88 7.33
N ASP A 426 25.71 0.18 6.26
CA ASP A 426 26.53 -0.90 5.69
C ASP A 426 27.61 -0.41 4.71
N LEU A 427 27.70 0.90 4.47
CA LEU A 427 28.66 1.49 3.55
C LEU A 427 30.06 1.57 4.18
N VAL A 428 31.01 0.85 3.59
CA VAL A 428 32.42 0.87 3.98
C VAL A 428 33.20 1.93 3.20
N VAL A 429 33.86 2.85 3.91
CA VAL A 429 34.75 3.87 3.35
C VAL A 429 36.03 3.21 2.85
N ARG A 430 36.17 3.11 1.52
CA ARG A 430 37.37 2.55 0.86
C ARG A 430 38.28 3.60 0.24
N ASN A 431 37.69 4.75 -0.10
CA ASN A 431 38.36 5.91 -0.68
C ASN A 431 37.80 7.16 -0.01
N GLN A 432 38.45 8.31 -0.22
CA GLN A 432 37.90 9.58 0.24
C GLN A 432 36.50 9.80 -0.33
N VAL A 433 35.55 10.12 0.53
CA VAL A 433 34.13 10.31 0.17
C VAL A 433 33.56 11.48 0.97
N GLU A 434 32.75 12.30 0.32
CA GLU A 434 31.95 13.32 1.00
C GLU A 434 30.59 12.75 1.37
N ILE A 435 30.25 12.83 2.65
CA ILE A 435 28.95 12.41 3.17
C ILE A 435 28.20 13.65 3.65
N THR A 436 26.96 13.78 3.20
CA THR A 436 25.99 14.74 3.74
C THR A 436 24.92 13.97 4.48
N ALA A 437 24.62 14.38 5.70
CA ALA A 437 23.52 13.88 6.49
C ALA A 437 22.58 15.03 6.82
N ILE A 438 21.28 14.83 6.58
CA ILE A 438 20.22 15.81 6.80
C ILE A 438 19.14 15.14 7.63
N ILE A 439 18.89 15.60 8.85
CA ILE A 439 17.75 15.18 9.67
C ILE A 439 16.59 16.14 9.46
N ASP A 440 15.37 15.61 9.34
CA ASP A 440 14.15 16.40 9.09
C ASP A 440 14.27 17.40 7.93
N GLU A 441 14.81 16.96 6.78
CA GLU A 441 14.98 17.83 5.58
C GLU A 441 13.68 18.56 5.17
N MET A 442 12.54 17.95 5.49
CA MET A 442 11.22 18.45 5.11
C MET A 442 10.64 19.44 6.15
N GLY A 443 11.39 19.79 7.19
CA GLY A 443 11.00 20.73 8.25
C GLY A 443 9.64 20.37 8.86
N GLN A 444 9.42 19.09 9.12
CA GLN A 444 8.15 18.57 9.60
C GLN A 444 8.00 18.75 11.11
N LEU A 445 9.13 18.76 11.83
CA LEU A 445 9.21 19.11 13.23
C LEU A 445 9.50 20.61 13.32
N GLN A 446 8.75 21.31 14.18
CA GLN A 446 9.13 22.69 14.51
C GLN A 446 10.25 22.64 15.54
N GLU A 447 11.44 23.10 15.14
CA GLU A 447 12.63 23.02 15.98
C GLU A 447 13.05 24.40 16.52
N SER A 448 13.84 24.40 17.59
CA SER A 448 14.43 25.64 18.12
C SER A 448 15.58 26.15 17.26
N ASN A 449 16.17 25.30 16.41
CA ASN A 449 17.23 25.65 15.49
C ASN A 449 17.25 24.73 14.26
N GLU A 450 16.85 25.22 13.10
CA GLU A 450 16.86 24.44 11.85
C GLU A 450 18.25 24.39 11.16
N ASN A 451 19.25 25.15 11.66
CA ASN A 451 20.53 25.33 10.96
C ASN A 451 21.57 24.24 11.27
N ASN A 452 21.29 23.35 12.23
CA ASN A 452 22.17 22.25 12.63
C ASN A 452 21.63 20.87 12.19
N ASN A 453 20.53 20.85 11.45
CA ASN A 453 19.93 19.64 10.87
C ASN A 453 20.78 19.03 9.76
N THR A 454 21.74 19.77 9.19
CA THR A 454 22.61 19.33 8.10
C THR A 454 24.08 19.34 8.51
N LEU A 455 24.80 18.26 8.23
CA LEU A 455 26.26 18.20 8.34
C LEU A 455 26.87 17.59 7.07
N ILE A 456 27.97 18.17 6.61
CA ILE A 456 28.78 17.65 5.50
C ILE A 456 30.17 17.32 6.03
N ARG A 457 30.67 16.12 5.74
CA ARG A 457 32.01 15.71 6.16
C ARG A 457 32.69 14.83 5.12
N SER A 458 33.95 15.12 4.86
CA SER A 458 34.84 14.22 4.11
C SER A 458 35.37 13.12 5.03
N LEU A 459 35.14 11.87 4.66
CA LEU A 459 35.71 10.69 5.31
C LEU A 459 36.81 10.11 4.44
N ALA A 460 37.90 9.67 5.07
CA ALA A 460 39.00 8.95 4.45
C ALA A 460 39.10 7.53 5.06
N PRO A 461 39.62 6.54 4.31
CA PRO A 461 39.69 5.15 4.75
C PRO A 461 40.62 4.89 5.94
#